data_AF-A0A4W4GR47-F1
#
_entry.id   AF-A0A4W4GR47-F1
#
_cell.length_a   1.000
_cell.length_b   1.000
_cell.length_c   1.000
_cell.angle_alpha   90.00
_cell.angle_beta   90.00
_cell.angle_gamma   90.00
#
_symmetry.space_group_name_H-M   'P 1'
#
loop_
_entity.id
_entity.type
_entity.pdbx_description
1 polymer ?
#
loop_
_entity_poly.entity_id
_entity_poly.type
_entity_poly.pdbx_seq_one_letter_code
_entity_poly.pdbx_strand_id
1 'polypeptide(L)'
;MWMEYDEERCLSADQEPKSGRSYTMYHGTKVQTARLIIQNGFQQSSDGMLGPGVYVSRNQKKAERYPINSHFTNKVVLKLSVNCGKIKRIDTDNHPMQKTWHNHGFDTAWVPPNCGMLAVPSGLEEDCVWDPKRIKVIDVALAPSTQGAFPIVLLDKVCGPFSAALLLFMMYKALRNKVRYLHSKPGSKLRNSTHVSFVH
;
A
#
# COMPACT_ATOMS: atom_id res chain seq x y z
N MET A 1 4.45 -32.50 2.02
CA MET A 1 3.49 -31.66 2.77
C MET A 1 3.22 -30.45 1.90
N TRP A 2 2.12 -30.49 1.16
CA TRP A 2 1.73 -29.42 0.25
C TRP A 2 1.38 -28.19 1.07
N MET A 3 2.04 -27.06 0.82
CA MET A 3 1.66 -25.79 1.38
C MET A 3 0.28 -25.45 0.84
N GLU A 4 -0.74 -25.49 1.68
CA GLU A 4 -1.98 -24.77 1.44
C GLU A 4 -1.62 -23.29 1.26
N TYR A 5 -1.57 -22.84 0.01
CA TYR A 5 -1.61 -21.42 -0.30
C TYR A 5 -3.00 -20.96 0.14
N ASP A 6 -3.06 -20.35 1.32
CA ASP A 6 -4.28 -19.79 1.93
C ASP A 6 -4.95 -18.75 1.02
N GLU A 7 -5.74 -19.20 0.03
CA GLU A 7 -6.61 -18.36 -0.80
C GLU A 7 -7.60 -17.54 0.05
N GLU A 8 -7.94 -18.01 1.27
CA GLU A 8 -8.81 -17.30 2.21
C GLU A 8 -8.24 -15.95 2.73
N ARG A 9 -6.92 -15.72 2.63
CA ARG A 9 -6.29 -14.45 3.06
C ARG A 9 -6.23 -13.39 1.96
N CYS A 10 -6.65 -13.75 0.74
CA CYS A 10 -6.71 -12.89 -0.43
C CYS A 10 -8.15 -12.51 -0.78
N LEU A 11 -8.92 -12.09 0.23
CA LEU A 11 -10.27 -11.57 0.04
C LEU A 11 -10.24 -10.33 -0.87
N SER A 12 -10.99 -10.37 -1.97
CA SER A 12 -11.03 -9.27 -2.93
C SER A 12 -11.80 -8.06 -2.37
N ALA A 13 -11.66 -6.90 -3.02
CA ALA A 13 -12.28 -5.65 -2.59
C ALA A 13 -13.82 -5.66 -2.72
N ASP A 14 -14.37 -6.54 -3.55
CA ASP A 14 -15.81 -6.74 -3.79
C ASP A 14 -16.48 -7.69 -2.79
N GLN A 15 -15.71 -8.35 -1.93
CA GLN A 15 -16.23 -9.33 -0.97
C GLN A 15 -16.41 -8.73 0.44
N GLU A 16 -17.32 -9.30 1.23
CA GLU A 16 -17.52 -8.90 2.63
C GLU A 16 -16.43 -9.49 3.54
N PRO A 17 -15.75 -8.66 4.36
CA PRO A 17 -14.75 -9.14 5.29
C PRO A 17 -15.41 -9.83 6.48
N LYS A 18 -14.83 -10.95 6.91
CA LYS A 18 -15.28 -11.72 8.06
C LYS A 18 -14.54 -11.26 9.31
N SER A 19 -15.29 -11.13 10.41
CA SER A 19 -14.69 -10.79 11.71
C SER A 19 -13.68 -11.86 12.15
N GLY A 20 -12.65 -11.44 12.88
CA GLY A 20 -11.58 -12.28 13.42
C GLY A 20 -10.56 -12.76 12.38
N ARG A 21 -10.65 -12.30 11.14
CA ARG A 21 -9.72 -12.66 10.07
C ARG A 21 -8.72 -11.54 9.79
N SER A 22 -7.61 -11.93 9.15
CA SER A 22 -6.60 -11.00 8.66
C SER A 22 -6.56 -11.00 7.14
N TYR A 23 -6.42 -9.82 6.55
CA TYR A 23 -6.43 -9.63 5.10
C TYR A 23 -5.21 -8.87 4.61
N THR A 24 -4.85 -9.12 3.35
CA THR A 24 -3.91 -8.26 2.63
C THR A 24 -4.61 -6.97 2.22
N MET A 25 -4.09 -5.83 2.65
CA MET A 25 -4.63 -4.52 2.32
C MET A 25 -3.51 -3.55 1.93
N TYR A 26 -3.90 -2.35 1.49
CA TYR A 26 -3.00 -1.34 0.94
C TYR A 26 -3.26 0.03 1.55
N HIS A 27 -2.19 0.77 1.77
CA HIS A 27 -2.22 2.16 2.24
C HIS A 27 -1.29 3.02 1.38
N GLY A 28 -1.87 3.99 0.69
CA GLY A 28 -1.13 4.98 -0.11
C GLY A 28 -0.74 6.18 0.74
N THR A 29 0.53 6.54 0.73
CA THR A 29 1.06 7.66 1.52
C THR A 29 2.28 8.30 0.86
N LYS A 30 2.87 9.31 1.51
CA LYS A 30 4.11 9.93 1.06
C LYS A 30 5.31 9.07 1.40
N VAL A 31 6.38 9.12 0.60
CA VAL A 31 7.64 8.37 0.87
C VAL A 31 8.18 8.65 2.28
N GLN A 32 8.19 9.92 2.71
CA GLN A 32 8.64 10.29 4.05
C GLN A 32 7.76 9.68 5.14
N THR A 33 6.45 9.72 4.99
CA THR A 33 5.49 9.14 5.93
C THR A 33 5.63 7.61 5.99
N ALA A 34 5.84 6.93 4.86
CA ALA A 34 6.09 5.50 4.84
C ALA A 34 7.34 5.10 5.62
N ARG A 35 8.42 5.89 5.56
CA ARG A 35 9.62 5.65 6.37
C ARG A 35 9.29 5.70 7.86
N LEU A 36 8.51 6.69 8.29
CA LEU A 36 8.07 6.82 9.68
C LEU A 36 7.17 5.65 10.10
N ILE A 37 6.23 5.25 9.25
CA ILE A 37 5.36 4.10 9.51
C ILE A 37 6.17 2.81 9.67
N ILE A 38 7.16 2.58 8.80
CA ILE A 38 8.00 1.38 8.87
C ILE A 38 8.91 1.39 10.09
N GLN A 39 9.37 2.57 10.52
CA GLN A 39 10.24 2.70 11.69
C GLN A 39 9.48 2.60 13.01
N ASN A 40 8.32 3.24 13.09
CA ASN A 40 7.62 3.53 14.35
C ASN A 40 6.22 2.88 14.44
N GLY A 41 5.74 2.27 13.36
CA GLY A 41 4.36 1.82 13.23
C GLY A 41 3.41 2.91 12.75
N PHE A 42 2.18 2.52 12.46
CA PHE A 42 1.11 3.45 12.13
C PHE A 42 0.67 4.26 13.36
N GLN A 43 0.15 5.46 13.08
CA GLN A 43 -0.56 6.29 14.05
C GLN A 43 -1.97 6.54 13.52
N GLN A 44 -2.94 6.65 14.41
CA GLN A 44 -4.32 6.96 14.01
C GLN A 44 -4.38 8.39 13.45
N SER A 45 -5.21 8.60 12.43
CA SER A 45 -5.69 9.95 12.14
C SER A 45 -6.57 10.44 13.29
N SER A 46 -6.65 11.75 13.48
CA SER A 46 -7.54 12.36 14.47
C SER A 46 -9.02 12.32 14.07
N ASP A 47 -9.30 12.24 12.77
CA ASP A 47 -10.66 12.16 12.21
C ASP A 47 -10.61 11.55 10.78
N GLY A 48 -11.79 11.36 10.21
CA GLY A 48 -12.05 10.96 8.84
C GLY A 48 -13.54 10.71 8.65
N MET A 49 -13.93 10.22 7.47
CA MET A 49 -15.33 9.87 7.19
C MET A 49 -15.87 8.83 8.19
N LEU A 50 -15.02 7.92 8.65
CA LEU A 50 -15.30 6.86 9.61
C LEU A 50 -14.77 7.17 11.02
N GLY A 51 -14.42 8.43 11.31
CA GLY A 51 -13.79 8.81 12.57
C GLY A 51 -12.28 8.51 12.64
N PRO A 52 -11.69 8.50 13.83
CA PRO A 52 -10.24 8.31 13.99
C PRO A 52 -9.83 6.87 13.68
N GLY A 53 -8.67 6.69 13.06
CA GLY A 53 -8.11 5.37 12.77
C GLY A 53 -7.11 5.36 11.62
N VAL A 54 -6.79 4.17 11.14
CA VAL A 54 -5.92 3.98 9.97
C VAL A 54 -6.75 3.48 8.81
N TYR A 55 -6.78 4.28 7.73
CA TYR A 55 -7.54 3.99 6.52
C TYR A 55 -6.75 3.08 5.58
N VAL A 56 -7.35 1.97 5.20
CA VAL A 56 -6.77 0.95 4.33
C VAL A 56 -7.82 0.45 3.34
N SER A 57 -7.35 -0.20 2.29
CA SER A 57 -8.20 -0.69 1.20
C SER A 57 -7.64 -2.00 0.67
N ARG A 58 -8.47 -2.98 0.39
CA ARG A 58 -8.10 -4.20 -0.34
C ARG A 58 -7.86 -3.90 -1.82
N ASN A 59 -8.40 -2.80 -2.34
CA ASN A 59 -8.09 -2.32 -3.69
C ASN A 59 -6.75 -1.55 -3.73
N GLN A 60 -5.70 -2.15 -4.31
CA GLN A 60 -4.40 -1.50 -4.48
C GLN A 60 -4.48 -0.23 -5.34
N LYS A 61 -5.19 -0.27 -6.46
CA LYS A 61 -5.34 0.88 -7.37
C LYS A 61 -6.03 2.06 -6.69
N LYS A 62 -6.95 1.80 -5.74
CA LYS A 62 -7.52 2.85 -4.88
C LYS A 62 -6.44 3.51 -4.04
N ALA A 63 -5.61 2.71 -3.38
CA ALA A 63 -4.53 3.20 -2.52
C ALA A 63 -3.49 4.02 -3.30
N GLU A 64 -3.15 3.63 -4.52
CA GLU A 64 -2.20 4.35 -5.40
C GLU A 64 -2.59 5.81 -5.68
N ARG A 65 -3.89 6.14 -5.59
CA ARG A 65 -4.35 7.53 -5.77
C ARG A 65 -3.91 8.45 -4.63
N TYR A 66 -3.60 7.90 -3.46
CA TYR A 66 -3.29 8.69 -2.28
C TYR A 66 -1.78 8.96 -2.10
N PRO A 67 -1.43 10.17 -1.64
CA PRO A 67 -2.30 11.33 -1.45
C PRO A 67 -2.76 11.94 -2.78
N ILE A 68 -4.02 12.39 -2.88
CA ILE A 68 -4.67 12.82 -4.14
C ILE A 68 -3.82 13.86 -4.90
N ASN A 69 -3.38 14.92 -4.20
CA ASN A 69 -2.66 16.05 -4.78
C ASN A 69 -1.13 15.94 -4.65
N SER A 70 -0.59 14.73 -4.55
CA SER A 70 0.87 14.51 -4.51
C SER A 70 1.40 14.11 -5.89
N HIS A 71 2.61 14.56 -6.23
CA HIS A 71 3.31 14.07 -7.41
C HIS A 71 3.65 12.58 -7.27
N PHE A 72 3.61 11.82 -8.37
CA PHE A 72 3.81 10.36 -8.35
C PHE A 72 5.16 9.95 -7.78
N THR A 73 6.21 10.78 -7.95
CA THR A 73 7.54 10.55 -7.38
C THR A 73 7.59 10.60 -5.86
N ASN A 74 6.51 11.05 -5.21
CA ASN A 74 6.40 11.12 -3.76
C ASN A 74 5.34 10.16 -3.20
N LYS A 75 4.62 9.41 -4.05
CA LYS A 75 3.60 8.44 -3.60
C LYS A 75 4.21 7.06 -3.44
N VAL A 76 3.89 6.38 -2.35
CA VAL A 76 4.27 4.99 -2.10
C VAL A 76 3.04 4.23 -1.59
N VAL A 77 2.93 2.96 -1.96
CA VAL A 77 1.85 2.08 -1.48
C VAL A 77 2.47 0.98 -0.61
N LEU A 78 2.08 0.97 0.65
CA LEU A 78 2.44 -0.09 1.58
C LEU A 78 1.46 -1.26 1.43
N LYS A 79 1.98 -2.47 1.39
CA LYS A 79 1.20 -3.71 1.50
C LYS A 79 1.18 -4.15 2.95
N LEU A 80 0.00 -4.47 3.44
CA LEU A 80 -0.28 -4.66 4.85
C LEU A 80 -0.90 -6.03 5.11
N SER A 81 -0.58 -6.63 6.25
CA SER A 81 -1.43 -7.64 6.88
C SER A 81 -2.23 -6.96 7.98
N VAL A 82 -3.56 -6.96 7.84
CA VAL A 82 -4.48 -6.24 8.73
C VAL A 82 -5.37 -7.23 9.44
N ASN A 83 -5.30 -7.28 10.77
CA ASN A 83 -6.23 -8.04 11.61
C ASN A 83 -7.49 -7.21 11.87
N CYS A 84 -8.58 -7.55 11.19
CA CYS A 84 -9.82 -6.76 11.22
C CYS A 84 -10.63 -6.91 12.52
N GLY A 85 -10.31 -7.89 13.38
CA GLY A 85 -11.04 -8.07 14.64
C GLY A 85 -12.56 -8.11 14.46
N LYS A 86 -13.31 -7.41 15.32
CA LYS A 86 -14.76 -7.25 15.16
C LYS A 86 -15.08 -6.12 14.18
N ILE A 87 -15.81 -6.43 13.11
CA ILE A 87 -16.08 -5.50 12.01
C ILE A 87 -17.46 -4.86 12.15
N LYS A 88 -17.53 -3.54 11.97
CA LYS A 88 -18.79 -2.80 11.82
C LYS A 88 -18.97 -2.37 10.36
N ARG A 89 -20.00 -2.90 9.71
CA ARG A 89 -20.45 -2.39 8.40
C ARG A 89 -21.05 -0.99 8.55
N ILE A 90 -20.61 -0.07 7.71
CA ILE A 90 -21.09 1.31 7.58
C ILE A 90 -21.44 1.52 6.11
N ASP A 91 -22.72 1.43 5.75
CA ASP A 91 -23.19 1.37 4.36
C ASP A 91 -24.22 2.44 3.99
N THR A 92 -24.33 3.48 4.82
CA THR A 92 -25.17 4.64 4.56
C THR A 92 -24.52 5.90 5.15
N ASP A 93 -24.78 7.05 4.52
CA ASP A 93 -24.37 8.34 5.06
C ASP A 93 -25.09 8.61 6.39
N ASN A 94 -24.41 9.28 7.32
CA ASN A 94 -24.92 9.56 8.66
C ASN A 94 -25.30 8.29 9.44
N HIS A 95 -24.64 7.16 9.15
CA HIS A 95 -24.85 5.94 9.93
C HIS A 95 -24.64 6.26 11.43
N PRO A 96 -25.51 5.80 12.36
CA PRO A 96 -25.46 6.20 13.77
C PRO A 96 -24.10 5.95 14.46
N MET A 97 -23.35 4.96 13.97
CA MET A 97 -22.01 4.59 14.44
C MET A 97 -20.88 4.98 13.49
N GLN A 98 -21.12 5.86 12.50
CA GLN A 98 -20.15 6.16 11.44
C GLN A 98 -18.78 6.57 11.98
N LYS A 99 -18.74 7.39 13.05
CA LYS A 99 -17.50 7.83 13.70
C LYS A 99 -17.25 7.23 15.09
N THR A 100 -18.18 6.47 15.63
CA THR A 100 -18.18 6.03 17.04
C THR A 100 -18.10 4.52 17.20
N TRP A 101 -18.07 3.74 16.12
CA TRP A 101 -18.03 2.27 16.14
C TRP A 101 -17.00 1.67 17.12
N HIS A 102 -15.84 2.29 17.29
CA HIS A 102 -14.81 1.85 18.24
C HIS A 102 -15.28 1.92 19.70
N ASN A 103 -16.10 2.90 20.07
CA ASN A 103 -16.70 3.00 21.41
C ASN A 103 -17.67 1.85 21.72
N HIS A 104 -18.13 1.13 20.69
CA HIS A 104 -19.02 -0.02 20.81
C HIS A 104 -18.26 -1.36 20.69
N GLY A 105 -16.93 -1.33 20.84
CA GLY A 105 -16.10 -2.53 20.85
C GLY A 105 -15.86 -3.15 19.47
N PHE A 106 -16.00 -2.37 18.41
CA PHE A 106 -15.58 -2.78 17.07
C PHE A 106 -14.13 -2.35 16.80
N ASP A 107 -13.38 -3.19 16.10
CA ASP A 107 -11.97 -2.98 15.79
C ASP A 107 -11.75 -2.33 14.42
N THR A 108 -12.67 -2.57 13.50
CA THR A 108 -12.66 -2.02 12.14
C THR A 108 -14.05 -1.56 11.74
N ALA A 109 -14.17 -0.36 11.18
CA ALA A 109 -15.32 0.02 10.37
C ALA A 109 -15.04 -0.30 8.89
N TRP A 110 -16.03 -0.86 8.20
CA TRP A 110 -15.93 -1.23 6.80
C TRP A 110 -17.09 -0.64 5.98
N VAL A 111 -16.76 0.05 4.90
CA VAL A 111 -17.69 0.52 3.88
C VAL A 111 -17.73 -0.49 2.74
N PRO A 112 -18.89 -1.08 2.42
CA PRO A 112 -19.01 -1.97 1.28
C PRO A 112 -18.84 -1.22 -0.05
N PRO A 113 -18.34 -1.89 -1.09
CA PRO A 113 -18.30 -1.31 -2.42
C PRO A 113 -19.72 -1.10 -2.95
N ASN A 114 -19.92 -0.03 -3.70
CA ASN A 114 -21.17 0.32 -4.38
C ASN A 114 -22.41 0.40 -3.47
N CYS A 115 -22.23 0.72 -2.18
CA CYS A 115 -23.34 0.88 -1.23
C CYS A 115 -24.15 2.18 -1.39
N GLY A 116 -23.72 3.09 -2.28
CA GLY A 116 -24.44 4.34 -2.56
C GLY A 116 -24.16 5.49 -1.60
N MET A 117 -23.21 5.33 -0.66
CA MET A 117 -22.78 6.43 0.22
C MET A 117 -22.19 7.60 -0.58
N LEU A 118 -22.76 8.79 -0.41
CA LEU A 118 -22.29 10.03 -1.01
C LEU A 118 -20.92 10.45 -0.46
N ALA A 119 -20.63 10.11 0.81
CA ALA A 119 -19.31 10.32 1.40
C ALA A 119 -18.20 9.47 0.74
N VAL A 120 -18.56 8.44 -0.04
CA VAL A 120 -17.63 7.63 -0.86
C VAL A 120 -18.03 7.71 -2.34
N PRO A 121 -17.82 8.84 -3.04
CA PRO A 121 -18.26 9.02 -4.43
C PRO A 121 -17.67 7.99 -5.40
N SER A 122 -16.53 7.39 -5.06
CA SER A 122 -15.90 6.37 -5.89
C SER A 122 -16.59 5.02 -5.88
N GLY A 123 -17.48 4.75 -4.92
CA GLY A 123 -18.10 3.44 -4.72
C GLY A 123 -17.13 2.32 -4.33
N LEU A 124 -15.86 2.62 -4.06
CA LEU A 124 -14.86 1.62 -3.68
C LEU A 124 -14.83 1.42 -2.17
N GLU A 125 -14.72 0.16 -1.72
CA GLU A 125 -14.63 -0.19 -0.31
C GLU A 125 -13.57 0.60 0.45
N GLU A 126 -13.80 0.77 1.75
CA GLU A 126 -12.82 1.35 2.65
C GLU A 126 -12.92 0.71 4.04
N ASP A 127 -11.77 0.41 4.61
CA ASP A 127 -11.65 -0.06 5.98
C ASP A 127 -10.96 1.03 6.83
N CYS A 128 -11.47 1.29 8.03
CA CYS A 128 -10.83 2.12 9.03
C CYS A 128 -10.59 1.29 10.29
N VAL A 129 -9.31 1.06 10.61
CA VAL A 129 -8.88 0.22 11.73
C VAL A 129 -8.56 1.10 12.93
N TRP A 130 -9.07 0.74 14.11
CA TRP A 130 -8.93 1.57 15.31
C TRP A 130 -7.51 1.48 15.84
N ASP A 131 -7.08 0.31 16.31
CA ASP A 131 -5.75 0.14 16.90
C ASP A 131 -4.68 -0.11 15.81
N PRO A 132 -3.69 0.79 15.63
CA PRO A 132 -2.61 0.60 14.67
C PRO A 132 -1.80 -0.69 14.86
N LYS A 133 -1.76 -1.26 16.07
CA LYS A 133 -1.06 -2.52 16.36
C LYS A 133 -1.64 -3.73 15.62
N ARG A 134 -2.86 -3.61 15.09
CA ARG A 134 -3.51 -4.62 14.24
C ARG A 134 -2.98 -4.62 12.80
N ILE A 135 -2.09 -3.69 12.46
CA ILE A 135 -1.59 -3.49 11.10
C ILE A 135 -0.09 -3.76 11.07
N LYS A 136 0.31 -4.72 10.24
CA LYS A 136 1.71 -5.02 9.96
C LYS A 136 2.05 -4.64 8.53
N VAL A 137 3.11 -3.85 8.33
CA VAL A 137 3.70 -3.65 7.01
C VAL A 137 4.43 -4.93 6.61
N ILE A 138 4.06 -5.51 5.46
CA ILE A 138 4.62 -6.77 4.96
C ILE A 138 5.33 -6.62 3.61
N ASP A 139 5.08 -5.53 2.87
CA ASP A 139 5.79 -5.23 1.62
C ASP A 139 5.57 -3.75 1.21
N VAL A 140 6.28 -3.32 0.18
CA VAL A 140 6.03 -2.08 -0.57
C VAL A 140 5.52 -2.45 -1.96
N ALA A 141 4.21 -2.28 -2.19
CA ALA A 141 3.56 -2.67 -3.44
C ALA A 141 3.92 -1.74 -4.61
N LEU A 142 4.10 -0.45 -4.33
CA LEU A 142 4.49 0.55 -5.33
C LEU A 142 5.39 1.59 -4.69
N ALA A 143 6.48 1.93 -5.36
CA ALA A 143 7.39 2.98 -4.94
C ALA A 143 7.96 3.73 -6.15
N PRO A 144 8.26 5.03 -6.03
CA PRO A 144 8.73 5.84 -7.14
C PRO A 144 10.12 5.39 -7.57
N SER A 145 10.28 5.13 -8.87
CA SER A 145 11.55 4.74 -9.49
C SER A 145 12.50 5.94 -9.61
N THR A 146 13.07 6.39 -8.49
CA THR A 146 14.16 7.37 -8.51
C THR A 146 15.50 6.69 -8.21
N GLN A 147 16.47 6.94 -9.08
CA GLN A 147 17.87 6.58 -8.92
C GLN A 147 18.40 7.34 -7.69
N GLY A 148 18.41 6.70 -6.53
CA GLY A 148 18.80 7.34 -5.28
C GLY A 148 18.13 6.66 -4.10
N ALA A 149 18.62 5.46 -3.79
CA ALA A 149 18.40 4.72 -2.55
C ALA A 149 16.99 4.85 -1.92
N PHE A 150 16.11 3.89 -2.23
CA PHE A 150 15.37 3.31 -1.11
C PHE A 150 16.45 2.72 -0.19
N PRO A 151 16.66 3.29 1.02
CA PRO A 151 17.75 2.83 1.86
C PRO A 151 17.51 1.35 2.15
N ILE A 152 18.56 0.53 2.03
CA ILE A 152 18.59 -0.92 2.31
C ILE A 152 17.91 -1.24 3.65
N VAL A 153 17.94 -0.28 4.60
CA VAL A 153 17.21 -0.28 5.89
C VAL A 153 15.71 -0.60 5.77
N LEU A 154 15.05 -0.26 4.66
CA LEU A 154 13.63 -0.54 4.43
C LEU A 154 13.36 -2.04 4.18
N LEU A 155 14.32 -2.76 3.59
CA LEU A 155 14.20 -4.18 3.32
C LEU A 155 14.48 -5.01 4.59
N ASP A 156 15.45 -4.58 5.40
CA ASP A 156 15.85 -5.33 6.61
C ASP A 156 14.73 -5.41 7.66
N LYS A 157 13.91 -4.36 7.80
CA LYS A 157 12.78 -4.35 8.77
C LYS A 157 11.51 -5.04 8.26
N VAL A 158 11.27 -5.08 6.95
CA VAL A 158 10.12 -5.77 6.36
C VAL A 158 10.39 -7.28 6.25
N CYS A 159 11.64 -7.67 5.99
CA CYS A 159 12.04 -9.06 5.78
C CYS A 159 12.36 -9.83 7.08
N GLY A 160 12.69 -9.13 8.18
CA GLY A 160 13.26 -9.77 9.37
C GLY A 160 14.61 -10.44 9.05
N PRO A 161 15.27 -11.09 10.03
CA PRO A 161 16.61 -11.67 9.85
C PRO A 161 16.65 -12.88 8.90
N PHE A 162 15.54 -13.25 8.26
CA PHE A 162 15.50 -14.37 7.34
C PHE A 162 15.62 -13.92 5.88
N SER A 163 16.83 -14.22 5.38
CA SER A 163 17.20 -14.52 4.01
C SER A 163 17.54 -13.33 3.10
N ALA A 164 18.84 -13.11 2.94
CA ALA A 164 19.46 -12.38 1.84
C ALA A 164 18.91 -12.76 0.44
N ALA A 165 18.26 -13.92 0.30
CA ALA A 165 17.59 -14.33 -0.93
C ALA A 165 16.38 -13.45 -1.30
N LEU A 166 15.63 -12.89 -0.34
CA LEU A 166 14.51 -12.00 -0.67
C LEU A 166 15.00 -10.61 -1.10
N LEU A 167 16.07 -10.11 -0.46
CA LEU A 167 16.81 -8.93 -0.91
C LEU A 167 17.32 -9.14 -2.35
N LEU A 168 17.93 -10.28 -2.64
CA LEU A 168 18.38 -10.63 -4.00
C LEU A 168 17.21 -10.71 -4.98
N PHE A 169 16.06 -11.27 -4.57
CA PHE A 169 14.88 -11.40 -5.42
C PHE A 169 14.19 -10.06 -5.71
N MET A 170 14.13 -9.16 -4.74
CA MET A 170 13.63 -7.79 -4.90
C MET A 170 14.55 -6.96 -5.79
N MET A 171 15.86 -7.02 -5.57
CA MET A 171 16.85 -6.41 -6.46
C MET A 171 16.76 -6.98 -7.88
N TYR A 172 16.58 -8.30 -8.01
CA TYR A 172 16.39 -8.96 -9.30
C TYR A 172 15.09 -8.56 -10.01
N LYS A 173 13.98 -8.36 -9.28
CA LYS A 173 12.73 -7.81 -9.84
C LYS A 173 12.89 -6.37 -10.28
N ALA A 174 13.56 -5.53 -9.50
CA ALA A 174 13.86 -4.15 -9.86
C ALA A 174 14.76 -4.07 -11.12
N LEU A 175 15.77 -4.95 -11.21
CA LEU A 175 16.63 -5.10 -12.38
C LEU A 175 15.86 -5.60 -13.61
N ARG A 176 14.99 -6.61 -13.48
CA ARG A 176 14.14 -7.09 -14.61
C ARG A 176 13.20 -6.01 -15.13
N ASN A 177 12.60 -5.22 -14.25
CA ASN A 177 11.74 -4.11 -14.67
C ASN A 177 12.55 -3.01 -15.36
N LYS A 178 13.80 -2.75 -14.94
CA LYS A 178 14.73 -1.86 -15.63
C LYS A 178 15.12 -2.36 -17.02
N VAL A 179 15.38 -3.66 -17.17
CA VAL A 179 15.68 -4.27 -18.48
C VAL A 179 14.49 -4.19 -19.43
N ARG A 180 13.26 -4.46 -18.97
CA ARG A 180 12.05 -4.29 -19.79
C ARG A 180 11.81 -2.84 -20.19
N TYR A 181 12.01 -1.90 -19.28
CA TYR A 181 11.87 -0.46 -19.56
C TYR A 181 12.90 0.05 -20.59
N LEU A 182 14.12 -0.50 -20.57
CA LEU A 182 15.15 -0.19 -21.57
C LEU A 182 14.84 -0.82 -22.94
N HIS A 183 14.25 -2.01 -22.98
CA HIS A 183 13.84 -2.68 -24.22
C HIS A 183 12.56 -2.12 -24.85
N SER A 184 11.74 -1.38 -24.08
CA SER A 184 10.52 -0.75 -24.59
C SER A 184 10.73 0.67 -25.14
N LYS A 185 11.96 1.22 -25.10
CA LYS A 185 12.27 2.52 -25.73
C LYS A 185 12.71 2.31 -27.18
N PRO A 186 12.05 2.93 -28.17
CA PRO A 186 12.56 2.94 -29.53
C PRO A 186 13.81 3.85 -29.62
N GLY A 187 14.94 3.20 -29.91
CA GLY A 187 16.20 3.72 -30.49
C GLY A 187 16.69 5.13 -30.15
N SER A 188 17.64 5.25 -29.22
CA SER A 188 18.63 6.34 -29.26
C SER A 188 19.93 5.79 -29.87
N LYS A 189 20.22 6.16 -31.12
CA LYS A 189 21.51 5.93 -31.77
C LYS A 189 22.63 6.47 -30.88
N LEU A 190 23.55 5.59 -30.47
CA LEU A 190 24.86 5.97 -29.94
C LEU A 190 25.61 6.73 -31.05
N ARG A 191 25.77 8.04 -30.92
CA ARG A 191 26.79 8.79 -31.66
C ARG A 191 28.11 8.57 -30.92
N ASN A 192 28.99 7.77 -31.52
CA ASN A 192 30.39 7.74 -31.13
C ASN A 192 31.03 9.06 -31.58
N SER A 193 31.46 9.86 -30.63
CA SER A 193 32.36 10.99 -30.83
C SER A 193 33.78 10.49 -30.62
N THR A 194 34.60 10.49 -31.68
CA THR A 194 36.06 10.44 -31.60
C THR A 194 36.62 11.62 -32.37
N HIS A 195 36.79 12.71 -31.63
CA HIS A 195 37.95 13.60 -31.56
C HIS A 195 38.99 13.62 -32.72
N VAL A 196 39.33 14.86 -33.11
CA VAL A 196 40.66 15.50 -33.29
C VAL A 196 40.86 16.14 -34.67
N SER A 197 41.06 17.46 -34.64
CA SER A 197 41.42 18.42 -35.69
C SER A 197 42.81 18.19 -36.29
N PHE A 198 43.10 18.62 -37.52
CA PHE A 198 44.30 19.41 -37.88
C PHE A 198 44.24 19.96 -39.34
N VAL A 199 44.36 21.29 -39.41
CA VAL A 199 44.94 22.25 -40.38
C VAL A 199 45.65 21.73 -41.66
N HIS A 200 45.13 22.06 -42.85
CA HIS A 200 45.63 23.06 -43.83
C HIS A 200 44.69 23.10 -45.04
#